data_AF-A0A7C4FMZ8-F1
#
_entry.id   AF-A0A7C4FMZ8-F1
#
_cell.length_a   1.000
_cell.length_b   1.000
_cell.length_c   1.000
_cell.angle_alpha   90.00
_cell.angle_beta   90.00
_cell.angle_gamma   90.00
#
_symmetry.space_group_name_H-M   'P 1'
#
loop_
_entity.id
_entity.type
_entity.pdbx_description
1 polymer ?
#
loop_
_entity_poly.entity_id
_entity_poly.type
_entity_poly.pdbx_seq_one_letter_code
_entity_poly.pdbx_strand_id
1 'polypeptide(L)' 'MKHRKWTAGEKLAIVLEGLKEKKSVADICREHKISQTLYYRWRDKFLEGGKKALMNGSS' A
#
# COMPACT_ATOMS: atom_id res chain seq x y z
N MET A 1 -10.64 14.37 16.56
CA MET A 1 -10.89 13.63 15.30
C MET A 1 -10.53 12.17 15.50
N LYS A 2 -11.43 11.21 15.22
CA LYS A 2 -11.12 9.78 15.32
C LYS A 2 -10.16 9.42 14.17
N HIS A 3 -8.91 9.10 14.50
CA HIS A 3 -7.98 8.52 13.51
C HIS A 3 -8.55 7.18 13.05
N ARG A 4 -8.98 7.11 11.79
CA ARG A 4 -9.35 5.84 11.16
C ARG A 4 -8.13 4.92 11.19
N LYS A 5 -8.25 3.79 11.90
CA LYS A 5 -7.22 2.75 11.91
C LYS A 5 -7.45 1.85 10.71
N TRP A 6 -6.39 1.68 9.91
CA TRP A 6 -6.37 0.77 8.77
C TRP A 6 -5.76 -0.57 9.20
N THR A 7 -6.49 -1.65 8.99
CA THR A 7 -5.99 -3.01 9.20
C THR A 7 -4.86 -3.33 8.21
N ALA A 8 -4.08 -4.38 8.48
CA ALA A 8 -3.04 -4.83 7.54
C ALA A 8 -3.63 -5.28 6.19
N GLY A 9 -4.79 -5.96 6.22
CA GLY A 9 -5.48 -6.42 5.00
C GLY A 9 -5.98 -5.26 4.13
N GLU A 10 -6.57 -4.23 4.72
CA GLU A 10 -7.00 -3.05 3.96
C GLU A 10 -5.82 -2.31 3.32
N LYS A 11 -4.72 -2.13 4.07
CA LYS A 11 -3.50 -1.50 3.52
C LYS A 11 -2.97 -2.29 2.32
N LEU A 12 -2.93 -3.61 2.44
CA LEU A 12 -2.48 -4.49 1.37
C LEU A 12 -3.38 -4.38 0.13
N ALA A 13 -4.70 -4.45 0.31
CA ALA A 13 -5.66 -4.32 -0.79
C ALA A 13 -5.48 -3.00 -1.56
N ILE A 14 -5.31 -1.89 -0.84
CA ILE A 14 -5.10 -0.57 -1.42
C ILE A 14 -3.77 -0.49 -2.19
N VAL A 15 -2.68 -1.01 -1.62
CA VAL A 15 -1.37 -1.03 -2.29
C VAL A 15 -1.43 -1.88 -3.56
N LEU A 16 -2.05 -3.07 -3.50
CA LEU A 16 -2.20 -3.94 -4.66
C LEU A 16 -3.07 -3.33 -5.75
N GLU A 17 -4.11 -2.56 -5.40
CA GLU A 17 -4.94 -1.86 -6.37
C GLU A 17 -4.12 -0.83 -7.16
N GLY A 18 -3.26 -0.06 -6.48
CA GLY A 18 -2.41 0.91 -7.15
C GLY A 18 -1.23 0.30 -7.91
N LEU A 19 -0.74 -0.88 -7.52
CA LEU A 19 0.25 -1.63 -8.30
C LEU A 19 -0.33 -2.28 -9.56
N LYS A 20 -1.64 -2.52 -9.61
CA LYS A 20 -2.32 -3.04 -10.82
C LYS A 20 -2.47 -1.99 -11.93
N GLU A 21 -2.16 -0.71 -11.65
CA GLU A 21 -2.21 0.41 -12.60
C GLU A 21 -3.55 0.61 -13.32
N LYS A 22 -4.63 0.01 -12.81
CA LYS A 22 -5.99 0.14 -13.38
C LYS A 22 -6.67 1.47 -13.08
N LYS A 23 -6.27 2.11 -11.97
CA LYS A 23 -6.76 3.41 -11.50
C LYS A 23 -5.53 4.25 -11.15
N SER A 24 -5.65 5.57 -11.29
CA SER A 24 -4.59 6.46 -10.82
C SER A 24 -4.48 6.42 -9.29
N VAL A 25 -3.28 6.63 -8.75
CA VAL A 25 -3.07 6.72 -7.29
C VAL A 25 -3.96 7.80 -6.67
N ALA A 26 -4.24 8.89 -7.40
CA ALA A 26 -5.11 9.96 -6.93
C ALA A 26 -6.57 9.49 -6.75
N ASP A 27 -7.09 8.68 -7.67
CA ASP A 27 -8.46 8.15 -7.58
C ASP A 27 -8.59 7.12 -6.46
N ILE A 28 -7.61 6.24 -6.32
CA ILE A 28 -7.53 5.27 -5.20
C ILE A 28 -7.51 6.03 -3.87
N CYS A 29 -6.70 7.09 -3.75
CA CYS A 29 -6.63 7.88 -2.53
C CYS A 29 -7.95 8.56 -2.18
N ARG A 30 -8.71 9.05 -3.18
CA ARG A 30 -10.04 9.63 -2.97
C ARG A 30 -11.06 8.59 -2.53
N GLU A 31 -11.10 7.43 -3.20
CA GLU A 31 -12.03 6.33 -2.92
C GLU A 31 -11.85 5.80 -1.49
N HIS A 32 -10.59 5.57 -1.10
CA HIS A 32 -10.24 5.05 0.23
C HIS A 32 -10.13 6.16 1.29
N LYS A 33 -10.30 7.44 0.93
CA LYS A 33 -10.16 8.60 1.84
C LYS A 33 -8.81 8.61 2.58
N ILE A 34 -7.73 8.39 1.83
CA ILE A 34 -6.34 8.46 2.31
C ILE A 34 -5.57 9.56 1.58
N SER A 35 -4.46 10.01 2.16
CA SER A 35 -3.52 10.88 1.46
C SER A 35 -2.59 10.06 0.56
N GLN A 36 -2.14 10.67 -0.55
CA GLN A 36 -1.16 10.06 -1.44
C GLN A 36 0.15 9.73 -0.72
N THR A 37 0.58 10.59 0.22
CA THR A 37 1.75 10.32 1.07
C THR A 37 1.59 9.05 1.90
N LEU A 38 0.39 8.80 2.42
CA LEU A 38 0.11 7.57 3.20
C LEU A 38 0.15 6.33 2.30
N TYR A 39 -0.42 6.42 1.10
CA TYR A 39 -0.36 5.37 0.09
C TYR A 39 1.09 5.03 -0.26
N TYR A 40 1.91 6.01 -0.63
CA TYR A 40 3.31 5.78 -1.02
C TYR A 40 4.11 5.17 0.13
N ARG A 41 3.90 5.63 1.37
CA ARG A 41 4.53 5.03 2.56
C ARG A 41 4.17 3.55 2.74
N TRP A 42 2.94 3.14 2.44
CA TRP A 42 2.55 1.73 2.49
C TRP A 42 3.14 0.92 1.34
N ARG A 43 3.10 1.47 0.12
CA ARG A 43 3.70 0.85 -1.06
C ARG A 43 5.19 0.58 -0.85
N ASP A 44 5.93 1.57 -0.38
CA ASP A 44 7.38 1.46 -0.21
C ASP A 44 7.73 0.42 0.87
N LYS A 45 6.98 0.39 1.99
CA LYS A 45 7.12 -0.67 3.00
C LYS A 45 6.80 -2.06 2.46
N PHE A 46 5.77 -2.18 1.63
CA PHE A 46 5.39 -3.44 1.01
C PHE A 46 6.48 -3.95 0.06
N LEU A 47 7.01 -3.08 -0.80
CA LEU A 47 8.09 -3.43 -1.74
C LEU A 47 9.39 -3.76 -1.03
N GLU A 48 9.78 -3.00 0.00
CA GLU A 48 10.98 -3.29 0.79
C GLU A 48 10.86 -4.63 1.52
N GLY A 49 9.70 -4.90 2.14
CA GLY A 49 9.43 -6.17 2.80
C GLY A 49 9.44 -7.35 1.82
N GLY A 50 8.81 -7.19 0.65
CA GLY A 50 8.82 -8.18 -0.42
C GLY A 50 10.23 -8.47 -0.93
N LYS A 51 11.03 -7.43 -1.18
CA LYS A 51 12.44 -7.58 -1.59
C LYS A 51 13.25 -8.35 -0.55
N LYS A 52 13.14 -7.99 0.74
CA LYS A 52 13.85 -8.68 1.84
C LYS A 52 13.44 -10.16 1.93
N ALA A 53 12.15 -10.45 1.81
CA ALA A 53 11.65 -11.82 1.86
C ALA A 53 12.19 -12.68 0.70
N LEU A 54 12.25 -12.12 -0.52
CA LEU A 54 12.78 -12.82 -1.69
C LEU A 54 14.30 -13.04 -1.61
N MET A 55 15.05 -12.06 -1.09
CA MET A 55 16.49 -12.20 -0.88
C MET A 55 16.81 -13.26 0.18
N ASN A 56 16.03 -13.32 1.26
CA ASN A 56 16.23 -14.31 2.32
C ASN A 56 15.78 -15.74 1.93
N GLY A 57 14.97 -15.89 0.88
CA GLY A 57 14.54 -17.19 0.36
C GLY A 57 15.56 -17.91 -0.52
N SER A 58 16.79 -17.39 -0.65
CA SER A 58 17.87 -17.97 -1.47
C SER A 58 18.88 -18.80 -0.67
N SER A 59 18.48 -19.39 0.48
CA SER A 59 19.33 -20.30 1.25
C SER A 59 19.14 -21.75 0.82
#